data_AF-A0A7C2HKV1-F1
#
_entry.id   AF-A0A7C2HKV1-F1
#
_cell.length_a   1.000
_cell.length_b   1.000
_cell.length_c   1.000
_cell.angle_alpha   90.00
_cell.angle_beta   90.00
_cell.angle_gamma   90.00
#
_symmetry.space_group_name_H-M   'P 1'
#
loop_
_entity.id
_entity.type
_entity.pdbx_description
1 polymer ?
#
loop_
_entity_poly.entity_id
_entity_poly.type
_entity_poly.pdbx_seq_one_letter_code
_entity_poly.pdbx_strand_id
1 'polypeptide(L)'
;MHPSGFGERSYAAWRGQEGLPDARGNADAALYLQKMTTTTTFAAAVVVFEGVGGLSTAAIMPLGFSFRVEGHCGAGAPRFNVTFQPAAGGPLETLFFGCNSNMMSAGTTTDAKGRTWEKRTATGPLPPGTVLLLVIVYDEGIEFPPGFVFLDDIRVGSKTWTSPADNGQ
;
A
#
# COMPACT_ATOMS: atom_id res chain seq x y z
N MET A 1 -7.63 7.89 3.00
CA MET A 1 -7.29 6.49 3.29
C MET A 1 -7.26 6.29 4.80
N HIS A 2 -7.64 5.11 5.29
CA HIS A 2 -7.77 4.84 6.73
C HIS A 2 -6.90 3.65 7.14
N PRO A 3 -5.78 3.89 7.85
CA PRO A 3 -4.96 2.81 8.37
C PRO A 3 -5.53 2.25 9.69
N SER A 4 -5.54 0.93 9.83
CA SER A 4 -5.92 0.22 11.05
C SER A 4 -5.11 -1.06 11.25
N GLY A 5 -4.89 -1.45 12.51
CA GLY A 5 -4.52 -2.82 12.86
C GLY A 5 -5.75 -3.71 12.99
N PHE A 6 -5.63 -4.97 12.59
CA PHE A 6 -6.61 -6.02 12.84
C PHE A 6 -5.91 -7.21 13.50
N GLY A 7 -6.42 -7.69 14.64
CA GLY A 7 -5.83 -8.80 15.38
C GLY A 7 -4.61 -8.42 16.23
N GLU A 8 -3.99 -9.41 16.86
CA GLU A 8 -2.89 -9.19 17.80
C GLU A 8 -1.64 -8.62 17.10
N ARG A 9 -0.99 -7.65 17.76
CA ARG A 9 0.33 -7.09 17.39
C ARG A 9 0.43 -6.53 15.97
N SER A 10 -0.71 -6.25 15.36
CA SER A 10 -0.77 -5.50 14.11
C SER A 10 -1.06 -4.03 14.39
N TYR A 11 -0.50 -3.15 13.56
CA TYR A 11 -0.69 -1.72 13.72
C TYR A 11 -0.43 -1.03 12.39
N ALA A 12 -1.23 0.00 12.10
CA ALA A 12 -1.07 0.85 10.94
C ALA A 12 -1.31 2.30 11.34
N ALA A 13 -0.39 3.21 11.01
CA ALA A 13 -0.61 4.64 11.19
C ALA A 13 0.37 5.48 10.37
N TRP A 14 -0.02 6.71 10.08
CA TRP A 14 0.93 7.74 9.65
C TRP A 14 1.92 8.06 10.76
N ARG A 15 3.20 8.16 10.42
CA ARG A 15 4.30 8.58 11.29
C ARG A 15 4.95 9.82 10.71
N GLY A 16 4.91 10.90 11.47
CA GLY A 16 5.65 12.11 11.12
C GLY A 16 7.15 11.87 11.25
N GLN A 17 7.93 12.63 10.48
CA GLN A 17 9.38 12.54 10.35
C GLN A 17 9.90 11.24 9.73
N GLU A 18 9.01 10.40 9.22
CA GLU A 18 9.36 9.07 8.70
C GLU A 18 9.33 8.95 7.18
N GLY A 19 8.89 10.00 6.46
CA GLY A 19 8.63 9.96 5.01
C GLY A 19 9.59 10.79 4.16
N LEU A 20 9.28 10.84 2.87
CA LEU A 20 9.87 11.66 1.83
C LEU A 20 9.26 13.07 1.83
N PRO A 21 10.01 14.08 1.35
CA PRO A 21 9.43 15.37 1.01
C PRO A 21 8.43 15.24 -0.14
N ASP A 22 7.24 15.85 -0.01
CA ASP A 22 6.32 16.02 -1.14
C ASP A 22 6.87 17.02 -2.16
N ALA A 23 6.15 17.22 -3.27
CA ALA A 23 6.53 18.18 -4.31
C ALA A 23 6.64 19.64 -3.81
N ARG A 24 6.08 19.96 -2.64
CA ARG A 24 6.18 21.28 -2.00
C ARG A 24 7.27 21.33 -0.92
N GLY A 25 7.95 20.21 -0.66
CA GLY A 25 8.99 20.06 0.35
C GLY A 25 8.50 19.98 1.80
N ASN A 26 7.19 19.83 2.01
CA ASN A 26 6.54 19.97 3.32
C ASN A 26 6.07 18.65 3.92
N ALA A 27 5.81 17.63 3.10
CA ALA A 27 5.53 16.31 3.66
C ALA A 27 6.81 15.73 4.26
N ASP A 28 6.67 15.05 5.39
CA ASP A 28 7.72 14.25 6.02
C ASP A 28 6.96 13.23 6.86
N ALA A 29 6.13 12.42 6.19
CA ALA A 29 5.28 11.46 6.85
C ALA A 29 5.22 10.17 6.04
N ALA A 30 5.40 9.04 6.71
CA ALA A 30 5.24 7.74 6.08
C ALA A 30 4.17 6.93 6.78
N LEU A 31 3.46 6.12 6.02
CA LEU A 31 2.55 5.13 6.54
C LEU A 31 3.37 3.95 7.08
N TYR A 32 3.31 3.74 8.38
CA TYR A 32 3.91 2.59 9.04
C TYR A 32 2.89 1.45 9.15
N LEU A 33 3.28 0.26 8.72
CA LEU A 33 2.51 -0.98 8.82
C LEU A 33 3.34 -2.03 9.54
N GLN A 34 2.77 -2.74 10.50
CA GLN A 34 3.46 -3.84 11.19
C GLN A 34 2.55 -5.04 11.48
N LYS A 35 3.19 -6.19 11.62
CA LYS A 35 2.65 -7.40 12.23
C LYS A 35 3.77 -8.07 13.04
N MET A 36 3.78 -7.84 14.34
CA MET A 36 4.83 -8.35 15.25
C MET A 36 4.45 -9.70 15.88
N THR A 37 3.91 -10.60 15.06
CA THR A 37 3.53 -11.98 15.40
C THR A 37 3.79 -12.89 14.20
N THR A 38 3.54 -14.19 14.30
CA THR A 38 3.74 -15.15 13.21
C THR A 38 2.83 -14.87 12.03
N THR A 39 3.27 -15.21 10.82
CA THR A 39 2.50 -15.08 9.57
C THR A 39 1.17 -15.82 9.67
N THR A 40 1.16 -16.99 10.30
CA THR A 40 -0.05 -17.83 10.52
C THR A 40 -1.07 -17.22 11.47
N THR A 41 -0.68 -16.24 12.30
CA THR A 41 -1.64 -15.54 13.15
C THR A 41 -2.60 -14.72 12.28
N PHE A 42 -3.91 -14.84 12.53
CA PHE A 42 -4.94 -14.08 11.83
C PHE A 42 -4.96 -12.62 12.31
N ALA A 43 -3.94 -11.88 11.89
CA ALA A 43 -3.73 -10.47 12.15
C ALA A 43 -3.07 -9.82 10.93
N ALA A 44 -3.36 -8.54 10.69
CA ALA A 44 -2.80 -7.75 9.60
C ALA A 44 -2.87 -6.25 9.91
N ALA A 45 -1.91 -5.49 9.38
CA ALA A 45 -2.06 -4.06 9.22
C ALA A 45 -2.75 -3.79 7.88
N VAL A 46 -3.78 -2.93 7.88
CA VAL A 46 -4.64 -2.69 6.72
C VAL A 46 -4.80 -1.20 6.49
N VAL A 47 -4.83 -0.80 5.22
CA VAL A 47 -5.21 0.55 4.80
C VAL A 47 -6.36 0.46 3.83
N VAL A 48 -7.48 1.12 4.16
CA VAL A 48 -8.66 1.18 3.30
C VAL A 48 -8.67 2.47 2.48
N PHE A 49 -8.91 2.34 1.17
CA PHE A 49 -9.13 3.48 0.28
C PHE A 49 -10.64 3.68 0.10
N GLU A 50 -11.14 4.79 0.65
CA GLU A 50 -12.53 5.19 0.47
C GLU A 50 -12.74 5.93 -0.86
N GLY A 51 -13.99 5.99 -1.32
CA GLY A 51 -14.36 6.70 -2.54
C GLY A 51 -13.96 5.99 -3.84
N VAL A 52 -13.34 4.82 -3.77
CA VAL A 52 -12.95 4.02 -4.95
C VAL A 52 -14.07 3.09 -5.44
N GLY A 53 -15.05 2.79 -4.58
CA GLY A 53 -16.18 1.93 -4.92
C GLY A 53 -17.01 2.56 -6.05
N GLY A 54 -17.34 1.76 -7.06
CA GLY A 54 -18.07 2.22 -8.26
C GLY A 54 -17.17 2.80 -9.37
N LEU A 55 -15.88 3.04 -9.10
CA LEU A 55 -14.94 3.45 -10.15
C LEU A 55 -14.64 2.27 -11.09
N SER A 56 -14.25 2.58 -12.33
CA SER A 56 -13.71 1.56 -13.22
C SER A 56 -12.33 1.10 -12.73
N THR A 57 -11.97 -0.15 -12.99
CA THR A 57 -10.63 -0.67 -12.70
C THR A 57 -9.51 0.12 -13.39
N ALA A 58 -9.80 0.73 -14.54
CA ALA A 58 -8.87 1.63 -15.23
C ALA A 58 -8.63 2.94 -14.46
N ALA A 59 -9.64 3.48 -13.76
CA ALA A 59 -9.54 4.76 -13.06
C ALA A 59 -8.64 4.70 -11.81
N ILE A 60 -8.48 3.52 -11.21
CA ILE A 60 -7.60 3.33 -10.05
C ILE A 60 -6.16 3.00 -10.43
N MET A 61 -5.86 2.86 -11.73
CA MET A 61 -4.52 2.57 -12.23
C MET A 61 -3.77 3.85 -12.67
N PRO A 62 -2.45 3.93 -12.45
CA PRO A 62 -1.59 2.88 -11.86
C PRO A 62 -1.68 2.84 -10.33
N LEU A 63 -1.37 1.67 -9.78
CA LEU A 63 -1.13 1.47 -8.34
C LEU A 63 0.37 1.52 -8.05
N GLY A 64 0.76 2.07 -6.92
CA GLY A 64 2.17 2.07 -6.51
C GLY A 64 2.39 2.62 -5.10
N PHE A 65 3.62 2.47 -4.62
CA PHE A 65 4.12 3.09 -3.40
C PHE A 65 5.65 3.12 -3.44
N SER A 66 6.24 4.04 -2.71
CA SER A 66 7.64 3.99 -2.28
C SER A 66 7.70 3.24 -0.94
N PHE A 67 8.62 2.30 -0.76
CA PHE A 67 8.84 1.65 0.53
C PHE A 67 10.27 1.89 1.02
N ARG A 68 10.45 1.99 2.33
CA ARG A 68 11.79 2.11 2.93
C ARG A 68 12.48 0.76 2.94
N VAL A 69 13.69 0.67 2.39
CA VAL A 69 14.37 -0.61 2.11
C VAL A 69 14.80 -1.39 3.36
N GLU A 70 14.80 -0.76 4.53
CA GLU A 70 15.02 -1.44 5.82
C GLU A 70 13.78 -2.19 6.33
N GLY A 71 12.61 -1.92 5.73
CA GLY A 71 11.37 -2.63 6.00
C GLY A 71 11.22 -3.88 5.12
N HIS A 72 10.21 -4.68 5.43
CA HIS A 72 9.91 -5.89 4.69
C HIS A 72 9.07 -5.59 3.44
N CYS A 73 9.51 -6.16 2.32
CA CYS A 73 8.87 -6.08 1.01
C CYS A 73 8.96 -7.47 0.37
N GLY A 74 7.92 -8.27 0.54
CA GLY A 74 7.77 -9.62 0.00
C GLY A 74 6.79 -9.70 -1.17
N ALA A 75 6.57 -10.92 -1.66
CA ALA A 75 5.51 -11.19 -2.62
C ALA A 75 4.12 -11.09 -1.96
N GLY A 76 4.02 -11.42 -0.67
CA GLY A 76 2.78 -11.38 0.10
C GLY A 76 2.48 -10.03 0.73
N ALA A 77 3.47 -9.28 1.24
CA ALA A 77 3.23 -7.99 1.90
C ALA A 77 4.38 -6.99 1.70
N PRO A 78 4.11 -5.67 1.71
CA PRO A 78 2.79 -5.07 1.58
C PRO A 78 2.20 -5.37 0.18
N ARG A 79 0.88 -5.53 0.11
CA ARG A 79 0.18 -5.78 -1.16
C ARG A 79 -1.08 -4.95 -1.28
N PHE A 80 -1.38 -4.47 -2.49
CA PHE A 80 -2.73 -4.04 -2.83
C PHE A 80 -3.61 -5.28 -3.03
N ASN A 81 -4.79 -5.30 -2.43
CA ASN A 81 -5.88 -6.19 -2.81
C ASN A 81 -6.96 -5.34 -3.50
N VAL A 82 -7.27 -5.67 -4.75
CA VAL A 82 -8.32 -5.01 -5.53
C VAL A 82 -9.47 -5.99 -5.70
N THR A 83 -10.60 -5.73 -5.04
CA THR A 83 -11.82 -6.49 -5.28
C THR A 83 -12.70 -5.73 -6.26
N PHE A 84 -13.08 -6.38 -7.35
CA PHE A 84 -13.86 -5.77 -8.43
C PHE A 84 -14.86 -6.76 -9.03
N GLN A 85 -15.83 -6.24 -9.76
CA GLN A 85 -16.83 -7.00 -10.49
C GLN A 85 -16.61 -6.81 -12.00
N PRO A 86 -16.19 -7.84 -12.76
CA PRO A 86 -15.89 -7.72 -14.19
C PRO A 86 -17.09 -7.34 -15.05
N ALA A 87 -18.27 -7.86 -14.71
CA ALA A 87 -19.53 -7.58 -15.40
C ALA A 87 -20.66 -7.45 -14.39
N ALA A 88 -21.61 -6.55 -14.66
CA ALA A 88 -22.76 -6.31 -13.77
C ALA A 88 -23.51 -7.63 -13.47
N GLY A 89 -23.66 -7.96 -12.19
CA GLY A 89 -24.30 -9.20 -11.74
C GLY A 89 -23.41 -10.45 -11.79
N GLY A 90 -22.16 -10.33 -12.25
CA GLY A 90 -21.16 -11.41 -12.24
C GLY A 90 -20.50 -11.62 -10.87
N PRO A 91 -19.69 -12.69 -10.72
CA PRO A 91 -18.95 -12.95 -9.48
C PRO A 91 -17.92 -11.85 -9.20
N LEU A 92 -17.58 -11.69 -7.93
CA LEU A 92 -16.49 -10.81 -7.51
C LEU A 92 -15.15 -11.50 -7.72
N GLU A 93 -14.16 -10.73 -8.17
CA GLU A 93 -12.77 -11.16 -8.29
C GLU A 93 -11.89 -10.32 -7.38
N THR A 94 -10.77 -10.89 -6.92
CA THR A 94 -9.74 -10.14 -6.21
C THR A 94 -8.38 -10.37 -6.86
N LEU A 95 -7.72 -9.28 -7.27
CA LEU A 95 -6.35 -9.32 -7.77
C LEU A 95 -5.39 -8.69 -6.77
N PHE A 96 -4.18 -9.27 -6.69
CA PHE A 96 -3.13 -8.87 -5.75
C PHE A 96 -1.94 -8.25 -6.48
N PHE A 97 -1.45 -7.14 -5.94
CA PHE A 97 -0.19 -6.51 -6.34
C PHE A 97 0.72 -6.41 -5.11
N GLY A 98 1.52 -7.44 -4.90
CA GLY A 98 2.51 -7.50 -3.83
C GLY A 98 3.82 -6.83 -4.23
N CYS A 99 4.56 -6.37 -3.22
CA CYS A 99 5.81 -5.63 -3.43
C CYS A 99 6.80 -6.33 -4.41
N ASN A 100 6.89 -7.67 -4.35
CA ASN A 100 7.63 -8.53 -5.28
C ASN A 100 6.74 -9.47 -6.12
N SER A 101 5.47 -9.14 -6.33
CA SER A 101 4.54 -9.91 -7.16
C SER A 101 3.56 -9.00 -7.89
N ASN A 102 3.60 -8.99 -9.23
CA ASN A 102 2.85 -8.05 -10.06
C ASN A 102 3.19 -6.56 -9.81
N MET A 103 4.35 -6.28 -9.22
CA MET A 103 4.92 -4.93 -9.13
C MET A 103 6.36 -4.95 -9.63
N MET A 104 6.79 -3.85 -10.26
CA MET A 104 8.16 -3.66 -10.72
C MET A 104 8.81 -2.48 -9.99
N SER A 105 10.13 -2.58 -9.82
CA SER A 105 10.94 -1.44 -9.38
C SER A 105 10.86 -0.32 -10.40
N ALA A 106 10.60 0.89 -9.93
CA ALA A 106 10.55 2.12 -10.71
C ALA A 106 11.66 3.11 -10.32
N GLY A 107 12.67 2.62 -9.58
CA GLY A 107 13.83 3.39 -9.15
C GLY A 107 13.96 3.49 -7.63
N THR A 108 15.14 3.95 -7.22
CA THR A 108 15.54 4.09 -5.83
C THR A 108 15.96 5.54 -5.59
N THR A 109 15.63 6.07 -4.41
CA THR A 109 16.08 7.38 -3.94
C THR A 109 16.59 7.28 -2.50
N THR A 110 17.46 8.21 -2.11
CA THR A 110 17.91 8.34 -0.73
C THR A 110 17.55 9.74 -0.25
N ASP A 111 16.87 9.82 0.89
CA ASP A 111 16.44 11.10 1.45
C ASP A 111 17.56 11.81 2.22
N ALA A 112 17.29 13.05 2.65
CA ALA A 112 18.26 13.85 3.41
C ALA A 112 18.64 13.26 4.77
N LYS A 113 17.89 12.27 5.28
CA LYS A 113 18.18 11.53 6.52
C LYS A 113 18.99 10.25 6.24
N GLY A 114 19.38 10.01 4.99
CA GLY A 114 20.16 8.84 4.57
C GLY A 114 19.34 7.57 4.44
N ARG A 115 18.00 7.66 4.45
CA ARG A 115 17.14 6.48 4.30
C ARG A 115 16.90 6.22 2.83
N THR A 116 17.05 4.95 2.44
CA THR A 116 16.85 4.52 1.05
C THR A 116 15.42 4.05 0.86
N TRP A 117 14.81 4.53 -0.22
CA TRP A 117 13.44 4.25 -0.62
C TRP A 117 13.44 3.64 -2.02
N GLU A 118 12.67 2.58 -2.20
CA GLU A 118 12.47 1.99 -3.51
C GLU A 118 11.01 2.15 -3.93
N LYS A 119 10.80 2.62 -5.16
CA LYS A 119 9.47 2.80 -5.74
C LYS A 119 9.03 1.51 -6.40
N ARG A 120 7.81 1.07 -6.08
CA ARG A 120 7.14 -0.07 -6.70
C ARG A 120 5.88 0.40 -7.42
N THR A 121 5.71 -0.07 -8.65
CA THR A 121 4.52 0.22 -9.47
C THR A 121 3.93 -1.07 -9.98
N ALA A 122 2.60 -1.21 -9.92
CA ALA A 122 1.89 -2.36 -10.44
C ALA A 122 2.17 -2.57 -11.94
N THR A 123 2.37 -3.83 -12.32
CA THR A 123 2.61 -4.24 -13.70
C THR A 123 1.32 -4.74 -14.33
N GLY A 124 1.09 -4.34 -15.59
CA GLY A 124 -0.07 -4.76 -16.36
C GLY A 124 -1.37 -4.06 -15.95
N PRO A 125 -2.38 -4.06 -16.82
CA PRO A 125 -3.69 -3.51 -16.50
C PRO A 125 -4.48 -4.46 -15.60
N LEU A 126 -5.39 -3.90 -14.80
CA LEU A 126 -6.50 -4.66 -14.25
C LEU A 126 -7.48 -5.05 -15.37
N PRO A 127 -8.12 -6.22 -15.30
CA PRO A 127 -9.25 -6.53 -16.17
C PRO A 127 -10.34 -5.44 -16.08
N PRO A 128 -11.08 -5.14 -17.16
CA PRO A 128 -12.20 -4.22 -17.10
C PRO A 128 -13.22 -4.68 -16.05
N GLY A 129 -13.71 -3.74 -15.24
CA GLY A 129 -14.70 -4.00 -14.23
C GLY A 129 -14.98 -2.79 -13.36
N THR A 130 -15.87 -2.97 -12.38
CA THR A 130 -16.21 -1.95 -11.37
C THR A 130 -15.55 -2.32 -10.05
N VAL A 131 -14.80 -1.40 -9.47
CA VAL A 131 -14.12 -1.59 -8.17
C VAL A 131 -15.16 -1.59 -7.05
N LEU A 132 -15.03 -2.54 -6.12
CA LEU A 132 -15.82 -2.58 -4.89
C LEU A 132 -14.96 -2.18 -3.68
N LEU A 133 -13.73 -2.68 -3.62
CA LEU A 133 -12.83 -2.45 -2.50
C LEU A 133 -11.38 -2.37 -2.99
N LEU A 134 -10.64 -1.42 -2.45
CA LEU A 134 -9.19 -1.34 -2.57
C LEU A 134 -8.60 -1.21 -1.18
N VAL A 135 -7.64 -2.07 -0.86
CA VAL A 135 -6.88 -2.02 0.39
C VAL A 135 -5.41 -2.27 0.15
N ILE A 136 -4.55 -1.73 1.02
CA ILE A 136 -3.21 -2.29 1.24
C ILE A 136 -3.28 -3.20 2.46
N VAL A 137 -2.66 -4.38 2.37
CA VAL A 137 -2.53 -5.35 3.45
C VAL A 137 -1.06 -5.64 3.71
N TYR A 138 -0.72 -5.70 4.99
CA TYR A 138 0.54 -6.24 5.49
C TYR A 138 0.23 -7.34 6.51
N ASP A 139 0.37 -8.59 6.09
CA ASP A 139 0.02 -9.80 6.86
C ASP A 139 1.18 -10.81 6.99
N GLU A 140 2.37 -10.48 6.49
CA GLU A 140 3.59 -11.28 6.72
C GLU A 140 4.20 -10.94 8.09
N GLY A 141 4.49 -11.98 8.85
CA GLY A 141 4.90 -11.89 10.25
C GLY A 141 6.41 -11.82 10.45
N ILE A 142 6.83 -12.04 11.70
CA ILE A 142 8.23 -11.94 12.14
C ILE A 142 9.18 -12.98 11.52
N GLU A 143 8.64 -14.00 10.85
CA GLU A 143 9.45 -14.90 10.01
C GLU A 143 10.11 -14.16 8.84
N PHE A 144 9.56 -13.00 8.49
CA PHE A 144 10.08 -12.06 7.50
C PHE A 144 10.52 -10.77 8.21
N PRO A 145 11.76 -10.70 8.73
CA PRO A 145 12.22 -9.53 9.45
C PRO A 145 12.20 -8.29 8.55
N PRO A 146 11.87 -7.10 9.10
CA PRO A 146 11.72 -6.82 10.53
C PRO A 146 10.27 -6.93 11.05
N GLY A 147 9.31 -7.46 10.28
CA GLY A 147 7.89 -7.50 10.67
C GLY A 147 7.16 -6.15 10.53
N PHE A 148 7.78 -5.18 9.84
CA PHE A 148 7.18 -3.89 9.52
C PHE A 148 7.63 -3.35 8.16
N VAL A 149 6.92 -2.35 7.67
CA VAL A 149 7.33 -1.53 6.52
C VAL A 149 6.88 -0.08 6.70
N PHE A 150 7.66 0.84 6.12
CA PHE A 150 7.23 2.23 5.90
C PHE A 150 6.91 2.42 4.42
N LEU A 151 5.74 2.98 4.15
CA LEU A 151 5.25 3.33 2.82
C LEU A 151 5.08 4.84 2.68
N ASP A 152 5.41 5.36 1.51
CA ASP A 152 5.16 6.74 1.12
C ASP A 152 4.82 6.79 -0.39
N ASP A 153 4.50 7.97 -0.93
CA ASP A 153 4.08 8.16 -2.33
C ASP A 153 3.04 7.13 -2.79
N ILE A 154 2.11 6.78 -1.90
CA ILE A 154 1.11 5.75 -2.16
C ILE A 154 0.22 6.27 -3.28
N ARG A 155 0.15 5.57 -4.39
CA ARG A 155 -0.53 6.02 -5.61
C ARG A 155 -1.69 5.11 -5.96
N VAL A 156 -2.84 5.73 -6.23
CA VAL A 156 -4.02 5.10 -6.82
C VAL A 156 -4.54 6.02 -7.91
N GLY A 157 -4.40 5.61 -9.16
CA GLY A 157 -4.83 6.40 -10.31
C GLY A 157 -4.04 7.71 -10.43
N SER A 158 -4.79 8.81 -10.42
CA SER A 158 -4.26 10.18 -10.41
C SER A 158 -3.90 10.70 -9.02
N LYS A 159 -4.31 10.01 -7.95
CA LYS A 159 -4.10 10.47 -6.57
C LYS A 159 -2.86 9.83 -5.96
N THR A 160 -2.10 10.64 -5.25
CA THR A 160 -0.95 10.21 -4.43
C THR A 160 -1.14 10.72 -3.01
N TRP A 161 -0.90 9.83 -2.03
CA TRP A 161 -0.85 10.16 -0.61
C TRP A 161 0.61 10.20 -0.17
N THR A 162 1.01 11.35 0.37
CA THR A 162 2.33 11.62 0.96
C THR A 162 2.23 11.95 2.45
N SER A 163 1.00 12.16 2.95
CA SER A 163 0.77 12.55 4.33
C SER A 163 -0.66 12.24 4.78
N PRO A 164 -0.95 12.27 6.10
CA PRO A 164 -2.32 12.17 6.60
C PRO A 164 -3.25 13.28 6.09
N ALA A 165 -2.72 14.44 5.68
CA ALA A 165 -3.55 15.54 5.15
C ALA A 165 -4.22 15.19 3.82
N ASP A 166 -3.65 14.24 3.05
CA ASP A 166 -4.18 13.79 1.77
C ASP A 166 -5.41 12.86 1.93
N ASN A 167 -5.72 12.45 3.18
CA ASN A 167 -6.84 11.55 3.47
C ASN A 167 -8.21 12.16 3.18
N GLY A 168 -8.37 13.48 3.37
CA GLY A 168 -9.64 14.20 3.21
C GLY A 168 -9.80 14.94 1.88
N GLN A 169 -8.85 14.76 0.96
CA GLN A 169 -8.83 15.39 -0.37
C GLN A 169 -9.52 14.53 -1.43
#